data_AF-A0A952LBR0-F1
#
_entry.id   AF-A0A952LBR0-F1
#
_cell.length_a   1.000
_cell.length_b   1.000
_cell.length_c   1.000
_cell.angle_alpha   90.00
_cell.angle_beta   90.00
_cell.angle_gamma   90.00
#
_symmetry.space_group_name_H-M   'P 1'
#
loop_
_entity.id
_entity.type
_entity.pdbx_description
1 polymer ?
#
loop_
_entity_poly.entity_id
_entity_poly.type
_entity_poly.pdbx_seq_one_letter_code
_entity_poly.pdbx_strand_id
1 'polypeptide(L)'
;MKLHNVRVHRSDENLARQDQLAWKMAEVAADPVEVDADVTEMVINRVIDNAAVAAASLTRRPVISARAQALAHPIPVRQLEELTETVEHPQDGSTVFGEKPSARVSPEWAAWANGVAVRELDYHDTFLAAEYSHPGDNIPPITAVAQHAARAYGLTGRDLVRGIATGYELQIDLA
;
A
#
# COMPACT_ATOMS: atom_id res chain seq x y z
N MET A 1 10.74 -6.87 -21.00
CA MET A 1 9.31 -7.22 -20.83
C MET A 1 9.11 -8.71 -21.05
N LYS A 2 8.64 -9.44 -20.04
CA LYS A 2 8.38 -10.89 -20.11
C LYS A 2 6.87 -11.09 -20.27
N LEU A 3 6.46 -11.63 -21.41
CA LEU A 3 5.05 -11.92 -21.67
C LEU A 3 4.66 -13.28 -21.08
N HIS A 4 3.59 -13.28 -20.29
CA HIS A 4 3.02 -14.50 -19.71
C HIS A 4 1.68 -14.81 -20.38
N ASN A 5 1.57 -16.00 -20.97
CA ASN A 5 0.26 -16.48 -21.44
C ASN A 5 -0.57 -16.97 -20.26
N VAL A 6 -1.72 -16.33 -20.02
CA VAL A 6 -2.62 -16.64 -18.91
C VAL A 6 -3.93 -17.18 -19.47
N ARG A 7 -4.39 -18.30 -18.90
CA ARG A 7 -5.70 -18.88 -19.20
C ARG A 7 -6.38 -19.35 -17.93
N VAL A 8 -7.68 -19.56 -17.99
CA VAL A 8 -8.41 -20.27 -16.94
C VAL A 8 -8.01 -21.75 -16.92
N HIS A 9 -7.89 -22.32 -15.73
CA HIS A 9 -7.64 -23.74 -15.51
C HIS A 9 -8.79 -24.32 -14.70
N ARG A 10 -9.27 -25.51 -15.08
CA ARG A 10 -10.21 -26.26 -14.25
C ARG A 10 -9.49 -26.77 -12.99
N SER A 11 -10.25 -27.00 -11.92
CA SER A 11 -9.69 -27.45 -10.64
C SER A 11 -9.00 -28.82 -10.72
N ASP A 12 -9.33 -29.64 -11.72
CA ASP A 12 -8.74 -30.97 -11.98
C ASP A 12 -7.46 -30.92 -12.84
N GLU A 13 -7.11 -29.77 -13.43
CA GLU A 13 -5.97 -29.61 -14.34
C GLU A 13 -4.61 -29.49 -13.63
N ASN A 14 -4.56 -29.57 -12.28
CA ASN A 14 -3.33 -29.60 -11.46
C ASN A 14 -2.21 -28.66 -11.96
N LEU A 15 -2.53 -27.37 -12.12
CA LEU A 15 -1.56 -26.34 -12.52
C LEU A 15 -0.43 -26.24 -11.48
N ALA A 16 0.82 -26.38 -11.92
CA ALA A 16 1.98 -26.21 -11.07
C ALA A 16 2.01 -24.79 -10.47
N ARG A 17 2.45 -24.65 -9.21
CA ARG A 17 2.43 -23.36 -8.50
C ARG A 17 3.20 -22.29 -9.27
N GLN A 18 4.35 -22.64 -9.83
CA GLN A 18 5.23 -21.76 -10.59
C GLN A 18 4.57 -21.19 -11.86
N ASP A 19 3.59 -21.91 -12.39
CA ASP A 19 2.88 -21.50 -13.59
C ASP A 19 1.68 -20.58 -13.28
N GLN A 20 1.27 -20.50 -12.01
CA GLN A 20 0.19 -19.62 -11.56
C GLN A 20 0.60 -18.16 -11.71
N LEU A 21 -0.34 -17.30 -12.14
CA LEU A 21 -0.09 -15.87 -12.24
C LEU A 21 0.32 -15.27 -10.88
N ALA A 22 -0.33 -15.70 -9.79
CA ALA A 22 0.01 -15.27 -8.44
C ALA A 22 1.47 -15.59 -8.05
N TRP A 23 2.03 -16.71 -8.51
CA TRP A 23 3.44 -17.03 -8.27
C TRP A 23 4.35 -16.06 -9.01
N LYS A 24 4.07 -15.80 -10.29
CA LYS A 24 4.84 -14.85 -11.12
C LYS A 24 4.81 -13.43 -10.51
N MET A 25 3.66 -13.00 -10.00
CA MET A 25 3.54 -11.72 -9.27
C MET A 25 4.36 -11.72 -7.98
N ALA A 26 4.35 -12.83 -7.23
CA ALA A 26 5.15 -12.98 -6.03
C ALA A 26 6.66 -12.96 -6.33
N GLU A 27 7.09 -13.50 -7.47
CA GLU A 27 8.48 -13.40 -7.93
C GLU A 27 8.89 -11.94 -8.16
N VAL A 28 8.04 -11.13 -8.82
CA VAL A 28 8.29 -9.69 -8.99
C VAL A 28 8.36 -8.97 -7.64
N ALA A 29 7.43 -9.27 -6.72
CA ALA A 29 7.40 -8.64 -5.41
C ALA A 29 8.57 -9.03 -4.49
N ALA A 30 9.14 -10.22 -4.68
CA ALA A 30 10.27 -10.70 -3.91
C ALA A 30 11.63 -10.41 -4.57
N ASP A 31 11.65 -9.88 -5.80
CA ASP A 31 12.87 -9.60 -6.55
C ASP A 31 13.74 -8.59 -5.77
N PRO A 32 15.00 -8.95 -5.42
CA PRO A 32 15.90 -8.08 -4.67
C PRO A 32 16.45 -6.91 -5.48
N VAL A 33 16.11 -6.76 -6.76
CA VAL A 33 16.58 -5.67 -7.62
C VAL A 33 16.32 -4.29 -7.00
N GLU A 34 17.31 -3.42 -7.11
CA GLU A 34 17.16 -2.01 -6.70
C GLU A 34 16.26 -1.25 -7.65
N VAL A 35 15.57 -0.25 -7.12
CA VAL A 35 14.83 0.72 -7.93
C VAL A 35 15.80 1.79 -8.42
N ASP A 36 15.77 2.08 -9.72
CA ASP A 36 16.61 3.11 -10.32
C ASP A 36 16.34 4.50 -9.71
N ALA A 37 17.33 5.39 -9.81
CA ALA A 37 17.29 6.69 -9.12
C ALA A 37 16.18 7.61 -9.67
N ASP A 38 15.94 7.58 -10.98
CA ASP A 38 14.87 8.32 -11.66
C ASP A 38 13.48 7.77 -11.29
N VAL A 39 13.34 6.45 -11.19
CA VAL A 39 12.11 5.80 -10.70
C VAL A 39 11.86 6.18 -9.24
N THR A 40 12.90 6.18 -8.40
CA THR A 40 12.81 6.61 -7.01
C THR A 40 12.34 8.06 -6.89
N GLU A 41 12.91 8.98 -7.69
CA GLU A 41 12.49 10.38 -7.74
C GLU A 41 11.02 10.51 -8.14
N MET A 42 10.57 9.74 -9.13
CA MET A 42 9.18 9.74 -9.54
C MET A 42 8.24 9.17 -8.47
N VAL A 43 8.61 8.11 -7.77
CA VAL A 43 7.85 7.58 -6.63
C VAL A 43 7.70 8.65 -5.54
N ILE A 44 8.77 9.40 -5.23
CA ILE A 44 8.72 10.51 -4.28
C ILE A 44 7.70 11.57 -4.73
N ASN A 45 7.71 11.94 -6.02
CA ASN A 45 6.71 12.87 -6.55
C ASN A 45 5.28 12.35 -6.39
N ARG A 46 5.03 11.05 -6.61
CA ARG A 46 3.70 10.45 -6.41
C ARG A 46 3.25 10.45 -4.95
N VAL A 47 4.17 10.20 -4.01
CA VAL A 47 3.89 10.28 -2.57
C VAL A 47 3.50 11.71 -2.17
N ILE A 48 4.22 12.71 -2.67
CA ILE A 48 3.91 14.13 -2.43
C ILE A 48 2.54 14.50 -3.02
N ASP A 49 2.26 14.07 -4.25
CA ASP A 49 0.99 14.31 -4.94
C ASP A 49 -0.19 13.75 -4.16
N ASN A 50 -0.12 12.47 -3.76
CA ASN A 50 -1.14 11.85 -2.93
C ASN A 50 -1.35 12.57 -1.60
N ALA A 51 -0.27 12.98 -0.93
CA ALA A 51 -0.37 13.73 0.31
C ALA A 51 -1.06 15.09 0.11
N ALA A 52 -0.81 15.77 -1.01
CA ALA A 52 -1.46 17.02 -1.36
C ALA A 52 -2.96 16.85 -1.63
N VAL A 53 -3.35 15.82 -2.39
CA VAL A 53 -4.76 15.51 -2.68
C VAL A 53 -5.50 15.12 -1.41
N ALA A 54 -4.90 14.28 -0.56
CA ALA A 54 -5.47 13.91 0.73
C ALA A 54 -5.66 15.14 1.64
N ALA A 55 -4.69 16.05 1.68
CA ALA A 55 -4.80 17.31 2.44
C ALA A 55 -5.97 18.18 1.93
N ALA A 56 -6.12 18.29 0.60
CA ALA A 56 -7.22 19.05 -0.02
C ALA A 56 -8.61 18.41 0.25
N SER A 57 -8.67 17.10 0.47
CA SER A 57 -9.91 16.35 0.65
C SER A 57 -10.33 16.14 2.11
N LEU A 58 -9.52 16.55 3.11
CA LEU A 58 -9.72 16.24 4.53
C LEU A 58 -11.11 16.59 5.11
N THR A 59 -11.78 17.59 4.54
CA THR A 59 -13.08 18.10 5.00
C THR A 59 -14.26 17.52 4.21
N ARG A 60 -14.00 16.66 3.22
CA ARG A 60 -15.03 16.00 2.43
C ARG A 60 -15.73 14.94 3.27
N ARG A 61 -17.05 14.82 3.10
CA ARG A 61 -17.88 13.93 3.93
C ARG A 61 -17.44 12.45 3.88
N PRO A 62 -17.08 11.87 2.72
CA PRO A 62 -16.57 10.50 2.67
C PRO A 62 -15.27 10.33 3.47
N VAL A 63 -14.34 11.28 3.31
CA VAL A 63 -13.05 11.30 4.01
C VAL A 63 -13.22 11.42 5.52
N ILE A 64 -14.09 12.31 6.00
CA ILE A 64 -14.42 12.44 7.42
C ILE A 64 -14.99 11.11 7.95
N SER A 65 -15.88 10.47 7.19
CA SER A 65 -16.53 9.22 7.61
C SER A 65 -15.52 8.07 7.70
N ALA A 66 -14.66 7.91 6.69
CA ALA A 66 -13.62 6.90 6.67
C ALA A 66 -12.58 7.12 7.77
N ARG A 67 -12.20 8.38 8.03
CA ARG A 67 -11.31 8.73 9.16
C ARG A 67 -11.94 8.39 10.51
N ALA A 68 -13.22 8.70 10.70
CA ALA A 68 -13.94 8.35 11.94
C ALA A 68 -14.02 6.83 12.14
N GLN A 69 -14.25 6.06 11.07
CA GLN A 69 -14.20 4.60 11.13
C GLN A 69 -12.81 4.12 11.55
N ALA A 70 -11.74 4.59 10.90
CA ALA A 70 -10.39 4.17 11.23
C ALA A 70 -10.02 4.46 12.69
N LEU A 71 -10.39 5.64 13.21
CA LEU A 71 -10.17 6.02 14.61
C LEU A 71 -10.93 5.15 15.62
N ALA A 72 -11.99 4.45 15.22
CA ALA A 72 -12.69 3.48 16.05
C ALA A 72 -11.94 2.14 16.17
N HIS A 73 -10.85 1.95 15.42
CA HIS A 73 -9.99 0.76 15.44
C HIS A 73 -8.54 1.13 15.80
N PRO A 74 -8.31 1.69 17.00
CA PRO A 74 -6.96 2.02 17.43
C PRO A 74 -6.12 0.75 17.57
N ILE A 75 -4.82 0.85 17.25
CA ILE A 75 -3.83 -0.14 17.69
C ILE A 75 -3.12 0.42 18.93
N PRO A 76 -3.50 -0.01 20.13
CA PRO A 76 -2.72 0.25 21.32
C PRO A 76 -1.47 -0.65 21.29
N VAL A 77 -0.39 -0.12 20.71
CA VAL A 77 0.93 -0.76 20.60
C VAL A 77 1.36 -1.41 21.92
N ARG A 78 1.16 -0.71 23.04
CA ARG A 78 1.47 -1.24 24.39
C ARG A 78 0.56 -2.39 24.81
N GLN A 79 -0.72 -2.40 24.46
CA GLN A 79 -1.61 -3.49 24.83
C GLN A 79 -1.33 -4.75 24.01
N LEU A 80 -0.88 -4.63 22.75
CA LEU A 80 -0.41 -5.79 21.98
C LEU A 80 0.86 -6.38 22.59
N GLU A 81 1.85 -5.54 22.91
CA GLU A 81 3.09 -5.95 23.56
C GLU A 81 2.85 -6.58 24.96
N GLU A 82 1.88 -6.04 25.72
CA GLU A 82 1.47 -6.58 27.03
C GLU A 82 0.68 -7.90 26.93
N LEU A 83 -0.13 -8.09 25.89
CA LEU A 83 -0.97 -9.29 25.72
C LEU A 83 -0.21 -10.49 25.14
N THR A 84 0.82 -10.27 24.33
CA THR A 84 1.53 -11.37 23.66
C THR A 84 2.73 -11.87 24.45
N GLU A 85 3.16 -11.17 25.51
CA GLU A 85 4.39 -11.40 26.29
C GLU A 85 5.67 -11.59 25.43
N THR A 86 5.56 -11.34 24.13
CA THR A 86 6.56 -11.60 23.09
C THR A 86 6.63 -10.36 22.21
N VAL A 87 7.72 -9.65 22.41
CA VAL A 87 8.12 -8.43 21.67
C VAL A 87 8.90 -8.81 20.41
N GLU A 88 8.72 -10.03 19.87
CA GLU A 88 9.52 -10.51 18.74
C GLU A 88 9.24 -9.71 17.47
N HIS A 89 8.01 -9.22 17.32
CA HIS A 89 7.59 -8.40 16.17
C HIS A 89 6.79 -7.18 16.64
N PRO A 90 7.45 -6.16 17.18
CA PRO A 90 6.78 -4.99 17.71
C PRO A 90 6.18 -4.16 16.57
N GLN A 91 4.88 -3.87 16.65
CA GLN A 91 4.11 -3.19 15.62
C GLN A 91 3.66 -1.81 16.10
N ASP A 92 3.78 -0.80 15.25
CA ASP A 92 3.48 0.58 15.62
C ASP A 92 2.10 1.07 15.16
N GLY A 93 1.38 0.23 14.39
CA GLY A 93 0.19 0.67 13.67
C GLY A 93 0.53 1.69 12.58
N SER A 94 -0.49 2.36 12.06
CA SER A 94 -0.35 3.24 10.91
C SER A 94 -1.01 4.60 11.17
N THR A 95 -0.50 5.63 10.50
CA THR A 95 -1.01 7.00 10.57
C THR A 95 -2.23 7.19 9.69
N VAL A 96 -3.09 8.15 10.05
CA VAL A 96 -4.24 8.60 9.24
C VAL A 96 -4.05 10.08 8.90
N PHE A 97 -4.29 10.46 7.64
CA PHE A 97 -4.18 11.84 7.20
C PHE A 97 -5.10 12.77 8.02
N GLY A 98 -4.57 13.94 8.40
CA GLY A 98 -5.28 14.93 9.20
C GLY A 98 -5.27 14.66 10.71
N GLU A 99 -4.73 13.52 11.16
CA GLU A 99 -4.60 13.19 12.58
C GLU A 99 -3.18 13.40 13.10
N LYS A 100 -3.04 13.45 14.43
CA LYS A 100 -1.74 13.56 15.07
C LYS A 100 -0.90 12.31 14.78
N PRO A 101 0.42 12.43 14.60
CA PRO A 101 1.32 11.27 14.50
C PRO A 101 1.41 10.39 15.75
N SER A 102 0.63 10.62 16.81
CA SER A 102 0.47 9.67 17.91
C SER A 102 -0.81 8.83 17.81
N ALA A 103 -1.77 9.23 16.97
CA ALA A 103 -2.92 8.42 16.65
C ALA A 103 -2.49 7.29 15.71
N ARG A 104 -2.60 6.05 16.19
CA ARG A 104 -2.25 4.84 15.46
C ARG A 104 -3.45 3.91 15.41
N VAL A 105 -3.75 3.46 14.20
CA VAL A 105 -4.84 2.52 13.90
C VAL A 105 -4.25 1.30 13.20
N SER A 106 -5.07 0.27 12.96
CA SER A 106 -4.60 -0.89 12.22
C SER A 106 -4.32 -0.56 10.74
N PRO A 107 -3.34 -1.23 10.11
CA PRO A 107 -2.90 -0.88 8.77
C PRO A 107 -4.02 -0.97 7.75
N GLU A 108 -4.95 -1.91 7.89
CA GLU A 108 -6.12 -2.02 7.02
C GLU A 108 -7.07 -0.82 7.13
N TRP A 109 -7.27 -0.28 8.34
CA TRP A 109 -8.11 0.90 8.56
C TRP A 109 -7.41 2.20 8.15
N ALA A 110 -6.10 2.29 8.32
CA ALA A 110 -5.31 3.40 7.77
C ALA A 110 -5.30 3.39 6.25
N ALA A 111 -5.11 2.21 5.63
CA ALA A 111 -5.18 2.04 4.18
C ALA A 111 -6.53 2.51 3.62
N TRP A 112 -7.63 2.09 4.27
CA TRP A 112 -8.98 2.53 3.93
C TRP A 112 -9.14 4.06 4.02
N ALA A 113 -8.88 4.64 5.18
CA ALA A 113 -9.10 6.07 5.38
C ALA A 113 -8.22 6.96 4.49
N ASN A 114 -6.94 6.59 4.34
CA ASN A 114 -5.99 7.33 3.52
C ASN A 114 -6.26 7.14 2.03
N GLY A 115 -6.67 5.94 1.59
CA GLY A 115 -7.10 5.66 0.22
C GLY A 115 -8.31 6.49 -0.18
N VAL A 116 -9.34 6.54 0.68
CA VAL A 116 -10.50 7.41 0.46
C VAL A 116 -10.08 8.88 0.35
N ALA A 117 -9.17 9.36 1.21
CA ALA A 117 -8.67 10.73 1.14
C ALA A 117 -7.95 11.04 -0.18
N VAL A 118 -7.09 10.15 -0.64
CA VAL A 118 -6.33 10.32 -1.90
C VAL A 118 -7.25 10.26 -3.12
N ARG A 119 -8.25 9.36 -3.12
CA ARG A 119 -9.10 9.14 -4.29
C ARG A 119 -10.28 10.11 -4.41
N GLU A 120 -10.71 10.72 -3.31
CA GLU A 120 -11.94 11.53 -3.20
C GLU A 120 -12.09 12.64 -4.26
N LEU A 121 -10.99 13.31 -4.64
CA LEU A 121 -11.05 14.46 -5.54
C LEU A 121 -10.79 14.12 -7.01
N ASP A 122 -10.45 12.87 -7.31
CA ASP A 122 -10.05 12.45 -8.67
C ASP A 122 -8.91 13.30 -9.23
N TYR A 123 -7.96 13.67 -8.38
CA TYR A 123 -6.95 14.69 -8.67
C TYR A 123 -5.51 14.21 -8.44
N HIS A 124 -5.33 12.91 -8.18
CA HIS A 124 -4.00 12.31 -8.19
C HIS A 124 -3.74 11.67 -9.56
N ASP A 125 -2.61 10.98 -9.69
CA ASP A 125 -2.15 10.44 -10.97
C ASP A 125 -3.17 9.62 -11.77
N THR A 126 -2.93 9.49 -13.07
CA THR A 126 -3.73 8.68 -13.97
C THR A 126 -2.80 8.00 -14.96
N PHE A 127 -3.06 6.73 -15.24
CA PHE A 127 -2.40 5.96 -16.27
C PHE A 127 -3.44 5.49 -17.30
N LEU A 128 -3.09 5.64 -18.58
CA LEU A 128 -3.99 5.37 -19.70
C LEU A 128 -3.43 4.17 -20.49
N ALA A 129 -4.03 3.00 -20.30
CA ALA A 129 -3.72 1.78 -21.04
C ALA A 129 -5.00 1.21 -21.72
N ALA A 130 -5.09 -0.11 -21.88
CA ALA A 130 -6.32 -0.75 -22.33
C ALA A 130 -7.42 -0.56 -21.29
N GLU A 131 -7.05 -0.61 -20.01
CA GLU A 131 -7.81 -0.17 -18.86
C GLU A 131 -7.27 1.17 -18.32
N TYR A 132 -8.17 1.99 -17.78
CA TYR A 132 -7.83 3.23 -17.09
C TYR A 132 -7.50 2.93 -15.63
N SER A 133 -6.41 3.48 -15.11
CA SER A 133 -6.03 3.24 -13.72
C SER A 133 -5.45 4.47 -13.03
N HIS A 134 -5.45 4.44 -11.71
CA HIS A 134 -4.78 5.41 -10.85
C HIS A 134 -3.76 4.66 -9.98
N PRO A 135 -2.52 4.45 -10.46
CA PRO A 135 -1.51 3.69 -9.71
C PRO A 135 -1.19 4.28 -8.32
N GLY A 136 -1.41 5.58 -8.13
CA GLY A 136 -1.38 6.28 -6.86
C GLY A 136 -2.24 5.63 -5.77
N ASP A 137 -3.29 4.89 -6.12
CA ASP A 137 -4.12 4.15 -5.17
C ASP A 137 -3.33 3.08 -4.39
N ASN A 138 -2.17 2.62 -4.87
CA ASN A 138 -1.30 1.68 -4.14
C ASN A 138 -0.52 2.31 -2.97
N ILE A 139 -0.30 3.63 -2.98
CA ILE A 139 0.57 4.28 -1.99
C ILE A 139 -0.02 4.19 -0.57
N PRO A 140 -1.31 4.49 -0.33
CA PRO A 140 -1.89 4.40 1.02
C PRO A 140 -1.77 3.02 1.68
N PRO A 141 -2.16 1.89 1.04
CA PRO A 141 -2.04 0.57 1.67
C PRO A 141 -0.59 0.15 1.91
N ILE A 142 0.33 0.41 0.96
CA ILE A 142 1.74 0.03 1.12
C ILE A 142 2.40 0.85 2.24
N THR A 143 2.11 2.15 2.30
CA THR A 143 2.61 3.02 3.38
C THR A 143 2.07 2.58 4.74
N ALA A 144 0.79 2.18 4.82
CA ALA A 144 0.20 1.71 6.06
C ALA A 144 0.91 0.45 6.58
N VAL A 145 1.12 -0.57 5.73
CA VAL A 145 1.85 -1.79 6.11
C VAL A 145 3.30 -1.48 6.47
N ALA A 146 3.98 -0.63 5.68
CA ALA A 146 5.36 -0.24 5.96
C ALA A 146 5.49 0.42 7.34
N GLN A 147 4.60 1.35 7.69
CA GLN A 147 4.59 1.98 9.03
C GLN A 147 4.33 0.96 10.15
N HIS A 148 3.36 0.08 9.94
CA HIS A 148 2.99 -0.92 10.95
C HIS A 148 4.13 -1.92 11.23
N ALA A 149 4.88 -2.29 10.20
CA ALA A 149 5.91 -3.31 10.24
C ALA A 149 7.34 -2.76 10.41
N ALA A 150 7.53 -1.43 10.33
CA ALA A 150 8.85 -0.80 10.28
C ALA A 150 9.78 -1.21 11.42
N ARG A 151 9.29 -1.15 12.67
CA ARG A 151 10.11 -1.50 13.85
C ARG A 151 10.43 -2.99 13.90
N ALA A 152 9.49 -3.85 13.56
CA ALA A 152 9.67 -5.30 13.58
C ALA A 152 10.70 -5.81 12.57
N TYR A 153 10.79 -5.17 11.39
CA TYR A 153 11.65 -5.64 10.30
C TYR A 153 12.73 -4.65 9.88
N GLY A 154 12.88 -3.53 10.60
CA GLY A 154 13.84 -2.47 10.26
C GLY A 154 13.55 -1.81 8.92
N LEU A 155 12.28 -1.70 8.52
CA LEU A 155 11.91 -1.13 7.21
C LEU A 155 12.21 0.37 7.16
N THR A 156 12.68 0.81 6.01
CA THR A 156 13.08 2.19 5.75
C THR A 156 12.32 2.77 4.55
N GLY A 157 12.55 4.06 4.27
CA GLY A 157 12.00 4.68 3.05
C GLY A 157 12.40 3.97 1.76
N ARG A 158 13.56 3.30 1.73
CA ARG A 158 13.99 2.49 0.58
C ARG A 158 13.05 1.31 0.34
N ASP A 159 12.60 0.64 1.41
CA ASP A 159 11.69 -0.51 1.31
C ASP A 159 10.29 -0.06 0.90
N LEU A 160 9.85 1.12 1.37
CA LEU A 160 8.60 1.75 0.92
C LEU A 160 8.64 2.08 -0.57
N VAL A 161 9.74 2.68 -1.06
CA VAL A 161 9.92 2.99 -2.49
C VAL A 161 9.85 1.71 -3.33
N ARG A 162 10.54 0.64 -2.92
CA ARG A 162 10.48 -0.67 -3.59
C ARG A 162 9.05 -1.20 -3.63
N GLY A 163 8.35 -1.20 -2.50
CA GLY A 163 6.95 -1.65 -2.44
C GLY A 163 6.04 -0.87 -3.40
N ILE A 164 6.15 0.46 -3.42
CA ILE A 164 5.34 1.31 -4.32
C ILE A 164 5.66 1.02 -5.78
N ALA A 165 6.94 0.93 -6.16
CA ALA A 165 7.34 0.61 -7.53
C ALA A 165 6.80 -0.75 -7.97
N THR A 166 6.90 -1.78 -7.13
CA THR A 166 6.30 -3.11 -7.39
C THR A 166 4.78 -3.02 -7.57
N GLY A 167 4.07 -2.26 -6.72
CA GLY A 167 2.62 -2.10 -6.82
C GLY A 167 2.20 -1.44 -8.14
N TYR A 168 2.94 -0.41 -8.56
CA TYR A 168 2.73 0.27 -9.84
C TYR A 168 2.98 -0.67 -11.01
N GLU A 169 4.12 -1.36 -11.04
CA GLU A 169 4.49 -2.29 -12.12
C GLU A 169 3.41 -3.36 -12.30
N LEU A 170 3.00 -4.00 -11.19
CA LEU A 170 1.99 -5.05 -11.23
C LEU A 170 0.62 -4.54 -11.69
N GLN A 171 0.17 -3.38 -11.22
CA GLN A 171 -1.13 -2.84 -11.64
C GLN A 171 -1.11 -2.42 -13.12
N ILE A 172 -0.02 -1.79 -13.57
CA ILE A 172 0.13 -1.28 -14.94
C ILE A 172 0.23 -2.44 -15.93
N ASP A 173 0.98 -3.49 -15.62
CA ASP A 173 1.14 -4.65 -16.50
C ASP A 173 -0.13 -5.53 -16.59
N LEU A 174 -1.07 -5.35 -15.66
CA LEU A 174 -2.39 -6.00 -15.70
C LEU A 174 -3.44 -5.19 -16.46
N ALA A 175 -3.22 -3.88 -16.64
CA ALA A 175 -4.16 -2.94 -17.24
C ALA A 175 -4.10 -2.90 -18.78
#